data_AF-A0A952X172-F1
#
_entry.id   AF-A0A952X172-F1
#
_cell.length_a   1.000
_cell.length_b   1.000
_cell.length_c   1.000
_cell.angle_alpha   90.00
_cell.angle_beta   90.00
_cell.angle_gamma   90.00
#
_symmetry.space_group_name_H-M   'P 1'
#
loop_
_entity.id
_entity.type
_entity.pdbx_description
1 polymer ?
#
loop_
_entity_poly.entity_id
_entity_poly.type
_entity_poly.pdbx_seq_one_letter_code
_entity_poly.pdbx_strand_id
1 'polypeptide(L)'
;MTAMPHDLTLLDTSALVHIARNDATGRQILVDWHLDARPDRPLISTITEGEILSIGKRRRWGQEKLDRLQDLLNEFVRVEAGLPQIVAA
;
A
#
# COMPACT_ATOMS: atom_id res chain seq x y z
N MET A 1 -0.16 13.56 12.48
CA MET A 1 -1.61 13.31 12.35
C MET A 1 -1.82 11.86 12.75
N THR A 2 -2.70 11.61 13.71
CA THR A 2 -3.07 10.27 14.16
C THR A 2 -4.44 9.95 13.57
N ALA A 3 -4.60 8.77 12.95
CA ALA A 3 -5.89 8.33 12.43
C ALA A 3 -6.79 7.87 13.58
N MET A 4 -8.07 8.23 13.53
CA MET A 4 -9.04 7.76 14.49
C MET A 4 -9.54 6.36 14.12
N PRO A 5 -10.08 5.60 15.09
CA PRO A 5 -10.82 4.37 14.78
C PRO A 5 -11.94 4.73 13.80
N HIS A 6 -12.02 4.00 12.67
CA HIS A 6 -13.00 4.17 11.57
C HIS A 6 -12.70 5.22 10.49
N ASP A 7 -11.58 5.94 10.55
CA ASP A 7 -11.18 6.80 9.42
C ASP A 7 -10.78 5.96 8.19
N LEU A 8 -11.40 6.24 7.03
CA LEU A 8 -10.97 5.66 5.76
C LEU A 8 -9.57 6.16 5.42
N THR A 9 -8.60 5.26 5.49
CA THR A 9 -7.19 5.58 5.24
C THR A 9 -6.80 5.06 3.86
N LEU A 10 -6.49 5.98 2.93
CA LEU A 10 -5.93 5.64 1.61
C LEU A 10 -4.41 5.78 1.65
N LEU A 11 -3.71 4.67 1.42
CA LEU A 11 -2.25 4.66 1.42
C LEU A 11 -1.70 5.08 0.07
N ASP A 12 -0.76 6.04 0.10
CA ASP A 12 0.03 6.43 -1.07
C ASP A 12 1.20 5.45 -1.30
N THR A 13 1.71 5.43 -2.53
CA THR A 13 2.86 4.62 -2.93
C THR A 13 4.09 4.90 -2.08
N SER A 14 4.34 6.16 -1.70
CA SER A 14 5.48 6.52 -0.86
C SER A 14 5.45 5.84 0.51
N ALA A 15 4.28 5.79 1.16
CA ALA A 15 4.09 5.09 2.42
C ALA A 15 4.34 3.59 2.25
N LEU A 16 3.74 2.97 1.23
CA LEU A 16 3.93 1.54 0.95
C LEU A 16 5.37 1.17 0.63
N VAL A 17 6.14 2.05 -0.03
CA VAL A 17 7.57 1.84 -0.27
C VAL A 17 8.34 1.69 1.04
N HIS A 18 8.06 2.54 2.03
CA HIS A 18 8.72 2.49 3.34
C HIS A 18 8.29 1.26 4.14
N ILE A 19 6.99 0.95 4.15
CA ILE A 19 6.45 -0.25 4.81
C ILE A 19 7.07 -1.52 4.19
N ALA A 20 7.08 -1.66 2.86
CA ALA A 20 7.66 -2.81 2.16
C ALA A 20 9.19 -2.92 2.33
N ARG A 21 9.89 -1.83 2.67
CA ARG A 21 11.31 -1.86 3.02
C ARG A 21 11.56 -2.27 4.46
N ASN A 22 10.54 -2.22 5.32
CA ASN A 22 10.67 -2.34 6.76
C ASN A 22 11.80 -1.44 7.29
N ASP A 23 11.85 -0.19 6.81
CA ASP A 23 12.79 0.81 7.32
C ASP A 23 12.22 1.56 8.54
N ALA A 24 12.99 2.48 9.12
CA ALA A 24 12.55 3.21 10.30
C ALA A 24 11.26 4.01 10.04
N THR A 25 11.14 4.62 8.86
CA THR A 25 9.94 5.34 8.43
C THR A 25 8.75 4.39 8.30
N GLY A 26 8.94 3.22 7.68
CA GLY A 26 7.88 2.22 7.51
C GLY A 26 7.35 1.71 8.84
N ARG A 27 8.24 1.40 9.78
CA ARG A 27 7.85 0.98 11.14
C ARG A 27 7.10 2.08 11.89
N GLN A 28 7.55 3.34 11.77
CA GLN A 28 6.86 4.46 12.39
C GLN A 28 5.46 4.66 11.83
N ILE A 29 5.27 4.51 10.51
CA ILE A 29 3.96 4.59 9.86
C ILE A 29 3.02 3.51 10.41
N LEU A 30 3.48 2.26 10.53
CA LEU A 30 2.67 1.17 11.08
C LEU A 30 2.18 1.50 12.50
N VAL A 31 3.06 2.02 13.35
CA VAL A 31 2.75 2.38 14.74
C VAL A 31 1.80 3.57 14.83
N ASP A 32 2.11 4.68 14.14
CA ASP A 32 1.35 5.94 14.25
C ASP A 32 -0.08 5.81 13.70
N TRP A 33 -0.28 4.90 12.75
CA TRP A 33 -1.56 4.68 12.08
C TRP A 33 -2.23 3.37 12.50
N HIS A 34 -1.58 2.57 13.36
CA HIS A 34 -2.03 1.27 13.83
C HIS A 34 -2.40 0.29 12.70
N LEU A 35 -1.74 0.38 11.54
CA LEU A 35 -2.18 -0.33 10.31
C LEU A 35 -2.24 -1.86 10.46
N ASP A 36 -1.45 -2.42 11.39
CA ASP A 36 -1.39 -3.84 11.75
C ASP A 36 -2.41 -4.27 12.81
N ALA A 37 -2.99 -3.32 13.54
CA ALA A 37 -3.91 -3.55 14.65
C ALA A 37 -5.33 -2.99 14.40
N ARG A 38 -5.56 -2.31 13.27
CA ARG A 38 -6.86 -1.76 12.91
C ARG A 38 -7.88 -2.86 12.58
N PRO A 39 -9.14 -2.71 13.02
CA PRO A 39 -10.22 -3.59 12.59
C PRO A 39 -10.64 -3.34 11.13
N ASP A 40 -10.49 -2.10 10.65
CA ASP A 40 -10.71 -1.71 9.26
C ASP A 40 -9.44 -1.89 8.42
N ARG A 41 -9.61 -2.49 7.25
CA ARG A 41 -8.53 -2.68 6.27
C ARG A 41 -8.24 -1.35 5.55
N PRO A 42 -6.99 -0.86 5.54
CA PRO A 42 -6.63 0.33 4.77
C PRO A 42 -6.92 0.18 3.28
N LEU A 43 -7.17 1.30 2.62
CA LEU A 43 -7.43 1.38 1.19
C LEU A 43 -6.12 1.58 0.41
N ILE A 44 -6.05 1.00 -0.79
CA ILE A 44 -5.05 1.31 -1.82
C ILE A 44 -5.75 1.54 -3.15
N SER A 45 -5.19 2.40 -4.01
CA SER A 45 -5.69 2.54 -5.38
C SER A 45 -5.06 1.50 -6.32
N THR A 46 -5.73 1.17 -7.43
CA THR A 46 -5.11 0.37 -8.51
C THR A 46 -3.86 1.02 -9.10
N ILE A 47 -3.78 2.36 -9.08
CA ILE A 47 -2.59 3.10 -9.48
C ILE A 47 -1.44 2.82 -8.51
N THR A 48 -1.70 2.96 -7.20
CA THR A 48 -0.73 2.71 -6.12
C THR A 48 -0.14 1.30 -6.19
N GLU A 49 -0.99 0.30 -6.44
CA GLU A 49 -0.55 -1.08 -6.66
C GLU A 49 0.39 -1.21 -7.86
N GLY A 50 0.01 -0.62 -9.01
CA GLY A 50 0.85 -0.64 -10.21
C GLY A 50 2.20 0.03 -9.98
N GLU A 51 2.22 1.16 -9.28
CA GLU A 51 3.43 1.90 -8.97
C GLU A 51 4.38 1.12 -8.04
N ILE A 52 3.88 0.55 -6.94
CA ILE A 52 4.74 -0.18 -5.99
C ILE A 52 5.33 -1.44 -6.63
N LEU A 53 4.57 -2.17 -7.45
CA LEU A 53 5.05 -3.31 -8.20
C LEU A 53 6.10 -2.90 -9.24
N SER A 54 5.88 -1.79 -9.95
CA SER A 54 6.84 -1.23 -10.90
C SER A 54 8.14 -0.80 -10.20
N ILE A 55 8.05 -0.18 -9.03
CA ILE A 55 9.21 0.19 -8.20
C ILE A 55 9.99 -1.06 -7.79
N GLY A 56 9.30 -2.10 -7.32
CA GLY A 56 9.93 -3.37 -6.92
C GLY A 56 10.72 -4.00 -8.07
N LYS A 57 10.12 -4.06 -9.27
CA LYS A 57 10.78 -4.56 -10.49
C LYS A 57 11.98 -3.70 -10.88
N ARG A 58 11.82 -2.37 -10.97
CA ARG A 58 12.89 -1.44 -11.35
C ARG A 58 14.07 -1.45 -10.38
N ARG A 59 13.79 -1.62 -9.09
CA ARG A 59 14.81 -1.71 -8.03
C ARG A 59 15.33 -3.14 -7.80
N ARG A 60 14.97 -4.09 -8.66
CA ARG A 60 15.39 -5.50 -8.59
C ARG A 60 15.17 -6.13 -7.21
N TRP A 61 14.00 -5.90 -6.62
CA TRP A 61 13.63 -6.62 -5.40
C TRP A 61 13.60 -8.13 -5.69
N GLY A 62 14.22 -8.92 -4.81
CA GLY A 62 14.21 -10.37 -4.93
C GLY A 62 12.79 -10.94 -4.74
N GLN A 63 12.58 -12.16 -5.21
CA GLN A 63 11.26 -12.82 -5.20
C GLN A 63 10.62 -12.82 -3.81
N GLU A 64 11.37 -13.18 -2.76
CA GLU A 64 10.91 -13.16 -1.37
C GLU A 64 10.33 -11.80 -0.94
N LYS A 65 10.92 -10.70 -1.40
CA LYS A 65 10.45 -9.35 -1.07
C LYS A 65 9.20 -8.97 -1.87
N LEU A 66 9.10 -9.45 -3.11
CA LEU A 66 7.91 -9.28 -3.93
C LEU A 66 6.74 -10.10 -3.39
N ASP A 67 7.00 -11.31 -2.90
CA ASP A 67 5.99 -12.17 -2.27
C ASP A 67 5.44 -11.50 -1.00
N ARG A 68 6.31 -11.00 -0.11
CA ARG A 68 5.91 -10.21 1.06
C ARG A 68 5.11 -8.96 0.69
N LEU A 69 5.51 -8.28 -0.38
CA LEU A 69 4.75 -7.13 -0.87
C LEU A 69 3.34 -7.57 -1.33
N GLN A 70 3.23 -8.69 -2.02
CA GLN A 70 1.95 -9.21 -2.47
C GLN A 70 1.05 -9.60 -1.29
N ASP A 71 1.61 -10.25 -0.26
CA ASP A 71 0.89 -10.58 0.97
C ASP A 71 0.36 -9.32 1.65
N LEU A 72 1.20 -8.28 1.78
CA LEU A 72 0.81 -6.98 2.32
C LEU A 72 -0.32 -6.34 1.49
N LEU A 73 -0.22 -6.35 0.16
CA LEU A 73 -1.25 -5.79 -0.72
C LEU A 73 -2.58 -6.54 -0.60
N ASN A 74 -2.54 -7.85 -0.32
CA ASN A 74 -3.74 -8.67 -0.11
C ASN A 74 -4.47 -8.33 1.19
N GLU A 75 -3.82 -7.67 2.15
CA GLU A 75 -4.43 -7.17 3.40
C GLU A 75 -5.17 -5.84 3.20
N PHE A 76 -4.96 -5.13 2.09
CA PHE A 76 -5.62 -3.86 1.80
C PHE A 76 -6.87 -4.02 0.95
N VAL A 77 -7.79 -3.05 1.04
CA VAL A 77 -8.96 -2.97 0.16
C VAL A 77 -8.58 -2.15 -1.07
N ARG A 78 -8.71 -2.75 -2.24
CA ARG A 78 -8.41 -2.11 -3.50
C ARG A 78 -9.56 -1.22 -3.96
N VAL A 79 -9.23 0.02 -4.31
CA VAL A 79 -10.13 1.00 -4.91
C VAL A 79 -9.75 1.19 -6.37
N GLU A 80 -10.71 0.93 -7.26
CA GLU A 80 -10.53 1.21 -8.68
C GLU A 80 -10.44 2.72 -8.91
N ALA A 81 -9.29 3.18 -9.39
CA ALA A 81 -9.07 4.58 -9.76
C ALA A 81 -9.42 4.89 -11.23
N GLY A 82 -9.97 3.90 -11.96
CA GLY A 82 -10.31 4.03 -13.37
C GLY A 82 -11.67 4.69 -13.60
N LEU A 83 -11.76 5.43 -14.70
CA LEU A 83 -13.01 5.63 -15.42
C LEU A 83 -13.02 4.62 -16.59
N PRO A 84 -13.85 3.56 -16.56
CA PRO A 84 -13.87 2.56 -17.64
C PRO A 84 -14.01 3.19 -19.03
N GLN A 85 -14.70 4.32 -19.08
CA GLN A 85 -14.96 5.13 -20.27
C GLN A 85 -13.69 5.73 -20.90
N ILE A 86 -12.64 5.98 -20.11
CA ILE A 86 -11.37 6.54 -20.56
C ILE A 86 -10.37 5.43 -20.92
N VAL A 87 -10.44 4.29 -20.24
CA VAL A 87 -9.51 3.16 -20.45
C VAL A 87 -9.85 2.36 -21.71
N ALA A 88 -11.09 2.42 -22.18
CA ALA A 88 -11.57 1.71 -23.37
C ALA A 88 -11.59 2.54 -24.68
N ALA A 89 -11.13 3.80 -24.64
CA ALA A 89 -11.04 4.71 -25.80
C ALA A 89 -9.64 4.67 -26.43
#